data_AF-W0FMX3-F1
#
_entry.id   AF-W0FMX3-F1
#
_cell.length_a   1.000
_cell.length_b   1.000
_cell.length_c   1.000
_cell.angle_alpha   90.00
_cell.angle_beta   90.00
_cell.angle_gamma   90.00
#
_symmetry.space_group_name_H-M   'P 1'
#
loop_
_entity.id
_entity.type
_entity.pdbx_description
1 polymer ?
#
loop_
_entity_poly.entity_id
_entity_poly.type
_entity_poly.pdbx_seq_one_letter_code
_entity_poly.pdbx_strand_id
1 'polypeptide(L)'
;MYDGNKTNQTAVFYLGEEPEAPAPAAEPAATGEEKNIGRDLQDFLTNYEDFADEYIEFLTKYLKADPGEMLSLLGDYAEYAEKYADFAAQIKDFDTSKLTSEELAYFREVTDRVTRKLAELLDR
;
A
#
# COMPACT_ATOMS: atom_id res chain seq x y z
N MET A 1 13.01 -3.61 -54.30
CA MET A 1 13.10 -3.69 -52.84
C MET A 1 13.37 -2.29 -52.29
N TYR A 2 12.33 -1.62 -51.81
CA TYR A 2 12.17 -1.03 -50.47
C TYR A 2 10.92 -0.14 -50.47
N ASP A 3 9.83 -0.66 -49.90
CA ASP A 3 8.57 0.01 -49.55
C ASP A 3 8.78 0.99 -48.38
N GLY A 4 8.16 2.17 -48.37
CA GLY A 4 6.89 2.43 -47.67
C GLY A 4 7.18 3.07 -46.30
N ASN A 5 6.43 4.01 -45.71
CA ASN A 5 5.03 4.35 -45.85
C ASN A 5 4.71 5.47 -44.81
N LYS A 6 3.99 6.51 -45.25
CA LYS A 6 2.90 7.23 -44.55
C LYS A 6 3.14 8.14 -43.32
N THR A 7 2.90 9.44 -43.58
CA THR A 7 2.01 10.37 -42.84
C THR A 7 2.14 10.51 -41.33
N ASN A 8 2.76 11.62 -40.89
CA ASN A 8 2.38 12.28 -39.63
C ASN A 8 1.33 13.35 -39.96
N GLN A 9 0.06 12.98 -39.78
CA GLN A 9 -1.06 13.91 -39.89
C GLN A 9 -1.36 14.50 -38.50
N THR A 10 -1.33 15.82 -38.46
CA THR A 10 -1.74 16.71 -37.38
C THR A 10 -3.22 16.52 -37.04
N ALA A 11 -3.54 16.32 -35.76
CA ALA A 11 -4.87 16.54 -35.16
C ALA A 11 -4.62 16.97 -33.71
N VAL A 12 -4.34 18.25 -33.45
CA VAL A 12 -5.31 19.31 -33.10
C VAL A 12 -6.33 18.85 -32.05
N PHE A 13 -6.10 19.36 -30.84
CA PHE A 13 -6.98 19.47 -29.69
C PHE A 13 -8.45 19.75 -30.07
N TYR A 14 -9.36 18.98 -29.49
CA TYR A 14 -10.75 19.39 -29.25
C TYR A 14 -11.05 19.23 -27.75
N LEU A 15 -11.26 20.37 -27.09
CA LEU A 15 -11.88 20.50 -25.77
C LEU A 15 -13.40 20.50 -25.96
N GLY A 16 -14.12 19.73 -25.15
CA GLY A 16 -15.56 19.92 -24.94
C GLY A 16 -16.34 18.61 -24.76
N GLU A 17 -16.51 18.18 -23.52
CA GLU A 17 -17.78 17.75 -22.90
C GLU A 17 -17.51 17.31 -21.45
N GLU A 18 -18.10 18.03 -20.50
CA GLU A 18 -18.11 17.70 -19.07
C GLU A 18 -19.37 16.90 -18.77
N PRO A 19 -19.29 15.61 -18.38
CA PRO A 19 -20.46 14.89 -17.90
C PRO A 19 -20.69 15.19 -16.41
N GLU A 20 -21.91 15.65 -16.14
CA GLU A 20 -22.51 15.97 -14.83
C GLU A 20 -22.33 14.84 -13.80
N ALA A 21 -21.90 15.19 -12.59
CA ALA A 21 -21.68 14.26 -11.48
C ALA A 21 -23.02 13.68 -10.96
N PRO A 22 -23.19 12.36 -10.85
CA PRO A 22 -24.34 11.79 -10.16
C PRO A 22 -24.23 12.05 -8.64
N ALA A 23 -25.32 12.52 -8.04
CA ALA A 23 -25.48 12.73 -6.60
C ALA A 23 -25.30 11.41 -5.79
N PRO A 24 -24.81 11.46 -4.55
CA PRO A 24 -24.52 10.26 -3.76
C PRO A 24 -25.80 9.50 -3.42
N ALA A 25 -25.86 8.24 -3.86
CA ALA A 25 -26.84 7.27 -3.39
C ALA A 25 -26.55 6.91 -1.93
N ALA A 26 -27.60 6.86 -1.11
CA ALA A 26 -27.54 6.52 0.30
C ALA A 26 -26.89 5.13 0.54
N GLU A 27 -25.90 5.09 1.41
CA GLU A 27 -25.26 3.86 1.90
C GLU A 27 -26.26 3.02 2.72
N PRO A 28 -26.34 1.70 2.53
CA PRO A 28 -26.97 0.84 3.51
C PRO A 28 -26.04 0.72 4.72
N ALA A 29 -26.58 0.98 5.91
CA ALA A 29 -25.91 0.79 7.18
C ALA A 29 -25.43 -0.67 7.33
N ALA A 30 -24.12 -0.85 7.48
CA ALA A 30 -23.53 -2.15 7.80
C ALA A 30 -23.82 -2.48 9.27
N THR A 31 -24.71 -3.44 9.51
CA THR A 31 -24.82 -4.16 10.78
C THR A 31 -23.53 -4.95 11.02
N GLY A 32 -22.89 -4.70 12.16
CA GLY A 32 -21.66 -5.38 12.58
C GLY A 32 -21.91 -6.86 12.85
N GLU A 33 -21.58 -7.69 11.87
CA GLU A 33 -21.29 -9.11 12.08
C GLU A 33 -19.82 -9.21 12.51
N GLU A 34 -19.55 -9.92 13.61
CA GLU A 34 -18.19 -10.25 14.02
C GLU A 34 -17.56 -11.11 12.93
N LYS A 35 -16.70 -10.51 12.10
CA LYS A 35 -16.00 -11.19 11.01
C LYS A 35 -15.22 -12.37 11.59
N ASN A 36 -15.49 -13.59 11.11
CA ASN A 36 -14.74 -14.77 11.53
C ASN A 36 -13.40 -14.82 10.77
N ILE A 37 -12.52 -13.88 11.09
CA ILE A 37 -11.19 -13.83 10.51
C ILE A 37 -10.32 -14.88 11.21
N GLY A 38 -9.72 -15.78 10.43
CA GLY A 38 -8.79 -16.77 10.98
C GLY A 38 -7.66 -16.11 11.76
N ARG A 39 -7.36 -16.65 12.94
CA ARG A 39 -6.29 -16.12 13.82
C ARG A 39 -4.94 -16.03 13.11
N ASP A 40 -4.61 -17.01 12.27
CA ASP A 40 -3.36 -17.01 11.51
C ASP A 40 -3.26 -15.81 10.54
N LEU A 41 -4.37 -15.40 9.94
CA LEU A 41 -4.40 -14.20 9.08
C LEU A 41 -4.30 -12.92 9.92
N GLN A 42 -4.96 -12.86 11.08
CA GLN A 42 -4.85 -11.71 11.98
C GLN A 42 -3.41 -11.52 12.46
N ASP A 43 -2.76 -12.59 12.90
CA ASP A 43 -1.36 -12.57 13.35
C ASP A 43 -0.43 -12.15 12.19
N PHE A 44 -0.65 -12.69 10.98
CA PHE A 44 0.10 -12.30 9.78
C PHE A 44 -0.08 -10.80 9.43
N LEU A 45 -1.31 -10.31 9.44
CA LEU A 45 -1.62 -8.91 9.08
C LEU A 45 -1.21 -7.92 10.17
N THR A 46 -1.19 -8.33 11.44
CA THR A 46 -0.62 -7.54 12.54
C THR A 46 0.88 -7.37 12.33
N ASN A 47 1.61 -8.46 12.09
CA ASN A 47 3.06 -8.37 11.81
C ASN A 47 3.36 -7.56 10.55
N TYR A 48 2.50 -7.65 9.51
CA TYR A 48 2.63 -6.81 8.32
C TYR A 48 2.47 -5.33 8.64
N GLU A 49 1.47 -4.96 9.43
CA GLU A 49 1.23 -3.57 9.82
C GLU A 49 2.37 -3.03 10.71
N ASP A 50 2.86 -3.83 11.66
CA ASP A 50 4.01 -3.49 12.51
C ASP A 50 5.28 -3.27 11.67
N PHE A 51 5.57 -4.17 10.71
CA PHE A 51 6.69 -4.01 9.78
C PHE A 51 6.59 -2.71 8.97
N ALA A 52 5.39 -2.38 8.49
CA ALA A 52 5.15 -1.16 7.73
C ALA A 52 5.30 0.10 8.61
N ASP A 53 4.82 0.07 9.85
CA ASP A 53 4.92 1.19 10.79
C ASP A 53 6.37 1.51 11.11
N GLU A 54 7.21 0.50 11.33
CA GLU A 54 8.64 0.71 11.54
C GLU A 54 9.35 1.27 10.30
N TYR A 55 8.94 0.84 9.10
CA TYR A 55 9.44 1.43 7.86
C TYR A 55 9.06 2.93 7.75
N ILE A 56 7.82 3.28 8.10
CA ILE A 56 7.35 4.67 8.14
C ILE A 56 8.14 5.49 9.16
N GLU A 57 8.41 4.94 10.34
CA GLU A 57 9.23 5.59 11.37
C GLU A 57 10.67 5.83 10.88
N PHE A 58 11.29 4.82 10.27
CA PHE A 58 12.61 4.93 9.67
C PHE A 58 12.64 6.02 8.59
N LEU A 59 11.68 6.01 7.66
CA LEU A 59 11.59 7.04 6.62
C LEU A 59 11.39 8.44 7.21
N THR A 60 10.59 8.55 8.27
CA THR A 60 10.37 9.83 8.97
C THR A 60 11.67 10.37 9.56
N LYS A 61 12.44 9.51 10.23
CA LYS A 61 13.76 9.88 10.78
C LYS A 61 14.71 10.25 9.65
N TYR A 62 14.78 9.43 8.61
CA TYR A 62 15.66 9.65 7.45
C TYR A 62 15.40 11.00 6.78
N LEU A 63 14.13 11.36 6.54
CA LEU A 63 13.75 12.63 5.90
C LEU A 63 14.06 13.86 6.76
N LYS A 64 14.13 13.70 8.08
CA LYS A 64 14.39 14.78 9.04
C LYS A 64 15.85 14.85 9.50
N ALA A 65 16.65 13.83 9.20
CA ALA A 65 17.96 13.66 9.78
C ALA A 65 18.99 14.65 9.26
N ASP A 66 19.79 15.17 10.18
CA ASP A 66 20.98 15.94 9.86
C ASP A 66 22.16 15.00 9.50
N PRO A 67 23.21 15.50 8.81
CA PRO A 67 24.37 14.69 8.44
C PRO A 67 25.05 13.96 9.62
N GLY A 68 24.93 14.49 10.84
CA GLY A 68 25.47 13.87 12.07
C GLY A 68 24.68 12.66 12.56
N GLU A 69 23.43 12.49 12.13
CA GLU A 69 22.53 11.42 12.58
C GLU A 69 22.56 10.19 11.66
N MET A 70 23.28 10.26 10.53
CA MET A 70 23.40 9.16 9.56
C MET A 70 24.00 7.87 10.13
N LEU A 71 24.88 7.96 11.13
CA LEU A 71 25.41 6.77 11.79
C LEU A 71 24.35 6.04 12.63
N SER A 72 23.42 6.76 13.25
CA SER A 72 22.30 6.15 13.99
C SER A 72 21.32 5.47 13.03
N LEU A 73 21.04 6.11 11.89
CA LEU A 73 20.20 5.55 10.83
C LEU A 73 20.75 4.25 10.24
N LEU A 74 22.07 4.08 10.21
CA LEU A 74 22.68 2.83 9.75
C LEU A 74 22.40 1.66 10.72
N GLY A 75 22.35 1.95 12.03
CA GLY A 75 21.94 0.99 13.07
C GLY A 75 20.47 0.64 12.94
N ASP A 76 19.60 1.64 12.87
CA ASP A 76 18.15 1.47 12.67
C ASP A 76 17.84 0.67 11.39
N TYR A 77 18.61 0.86 10.31
CA TYR A 77 18.46 0.09 9.07
C TYR A 77 18.86 -1.38 9.24
N ALA A 78 19.89 -1.68 10.03
CA ALA A 78 20.30 -3.06 10.29
C ALA A 78 19.22 -3.81 11.09
N GLU A 79 18.62 -3.17 12.09
CA GLU A 79 17.48 -3.71 12.84
C GLU A 79 16.26 -3.94 11.94
N TYR A 80 15.95 -2.99 11.06
CA TYR A 80 14.88 -3.14 10.07
C TYR A 80 15.15 -4.29 9.08
N ALA A 81 16.40 -4.48 8.66
CA ALA A 81 16.79 -5.55 7.75
C ALA A 81 16.58 -6.95 8.36
N GLU A 82 16.77 -7.11 9.68
CA GLU A 82 16.45 -8.35 10.39
C GLU A 82 14.94 -8.62 10.35
N LYS A 83 14.11 -7.61 10.63
CA LYS A 83 12.64 -7.74 10.57
C LYS A 83 12.12 -8.00 9.17
N TYR A 84 12.76 -7.44 8.14
CA TYR A 84 12.45 -7.79 6.75
C TYR A 84 12.68 -9.28 6.48
N ALA A 85 13.75 -9.86 7.01
CA ALA A 85 14.04 -11.29 6.84
C ALA A 85 12.97 -12.17 7.52
N ASP A 86 12.55 -11.80 8.73
CA ASP A 86 11.48 -12.48 9.48
C ASP A 86 10.14 -12.39 8.73
N PHE A 87 9.77 -11.19 8.26
CA PHE A 87 8.53 -10.99 7.51
C PHE A 87 8.55 -11.71 6.15
N ALA A 88 9.69 -11.73 5.44
CA ALA A 88 9.86 -12.45 4.19
C ALA A 88 9.68 -13.97 4.37
N ALA A 89 10.13 -14.52 5.51
CA ALA A 89 9.87 -15.92 5.86
C ALA A 89 8.37 -16.17 6.06
N GLN A 90 7.67 -15.27 6.77
CA GLN A 90 6.23 -15.39 6.98
C GLN A 90 5.42 -15.32 5.67
N ILE A 91 5.76 -14.41 4.75
CA ILE A 91 5.10 -14.32 3.43
C ILE A 91 5.25 -15.61 2.64
N LYS A 92 6.45 -16.22 2.67
CA LYS A 92 6.72 -17.46 1.94
C LYS A 92 5.84 -18.62 2.43
N ASP A 93 5.57 -18.64 3.73
CA ASP A 93 4.80 -19.71 4.36
C ASP A 93 3.27 -19.42 4.36
N PHE A 94 2.87 -18.16 4.13
CA PHE A 94 1.47 -17.73 4.14
C PHE A 94 0.79 -17.87 2.76
N ASP A 95 -0.15 -18.81 2.66
CA ASP A 95 -0.88 -19.09 1.42
C ASP A 95 -2.14 -18.21 1.27
N THR A 96 -1.96 -17.06 0.62
CA THR A 96 -3.04 -16.10 0.33
C THR A 96 -4.13 -16.62 -0.60
N SER A 97 -3.92 -17.76 -1.29
CA SER A 97 -4.92 -18.33 -2.21
C SER A 97 -6.08 -19.03 -1.50
N LYS A 98 -5.93 -19.29 -0.19
CA LYS A 98 -6.93 -19.98 0.64
C LYS A 98 -7.84 -19.03 1.42
N LEU A 99 -7.63 -17.73 1.30
CA LEU A 99 -8.41 -16.74 2.02
C LEU A 99 -9.86 -16.71 1.53
N THR A 100 -10.79 -16.65 2.48
CA THR A 100 -12.20 -16.39 2.20
C THR A 100 -12.41 -14.95 1.72
N SER A 101 -13.61 -14.66 1.20
CA SER A 101 -13.97 -13.30 0.79
C SER A 101 -13.88 -12.28 1.94
N GLU A 102 -14.25 -12.68 3.17
CA GLU A 102 -14.17 -11.83 4.37
C GLU A 102 -12.72 -11.55 4.77
N GLU A 103 -11.88 -12.58 4.73
CA GLU A 103 -10.45 -12.49 5.00
C GLU A 103 -9.71 -11.63 3.97
N LEU A 104 -10.06 -11.76 2.68
CA LEU A 104 -9.55 -10.87 1.64
C LEU A 104 -9.98 -9.41 1.84
N ALA A 105 -11.21 -9.18 2.31
CA ALA A 105 -11.66 -7.83 2.66
C ALA A 105 -10.85 -7.27 3.84
N TYR A 106 -10.58 -8.08 4.87
CA TYR A 106 -9.73 -7.67 5.99
C TYR A 106 -8.28 -7.39 5.57
N PHE A 107 -7.69 -8.23 4.71
CA PHE A 107 -6.38 -7.98 4.12
C PHE A 107 -6.31 -6.63 3.38
N ARG A 108 -7.34 -6.31 2.60
CA ARG A 108 -7.46 -5.01 1.92
C ARG A 108 -7.55 -3.87 2.91
N GLU A 109 -8.38 -3.99 3.95
CA GLU A 109 -8.49 -2.96 4.99
C GLU A 109 -7.14 -2.66 5.66
N VAL A 110 -6.33 -3.67 5.95
CA VAL A 110 -4.99 -3.48 6.53
C VAL A 110 -4.05 -2.82 5.52
N THR A 111 -4.05 -3.28 4.27
CA THR A 111 -3.24 -2.69 3.19
C THR A 111 -3.59 -1.23 2.95
N ASP A 112 -4.88 -0.88 3.00
CA ASP A 112 -5.36 0.49 2.83
C ASP A 112 -4.94 1.38 4.00
N ARG A 113 -4.92 0.87 5.25
CA ARG A 113 -4.38 1.60 6.40
C ARG A 113 -2.91 1.92 6.21
N VAL A 114 -2.10 0.92 5.86
CA VAL A 114 -0.67 1.10 5.60
C VAL A 114 -0.43 2.11 4.48
N THR A 115 -1.17 1.98 3.37
CA THR A 115 -1.09 2.90 2.22
C THR A 115 -1.41 4.33 2.65
N ARG A 116 -2.42 4.53 3.50
CA ARG A 116 -2.79 5.84 4.03
C ARG A 116 -1.69 6.42 4.91
N LYS A 117 -1.10 5.64 5.83
CA LYS A 117 0.02 6.09 6.66
C LYS A 117 1.22 6.54 5.82
N LEU A 118 1.54 5.81 4.74
CA LEU A 118 2.59 6.19 3.78
C LEU A 118 2.24 7.45 2.99
N ALA A 119 1.00 7.60 2.53
CA ALA A 119 0.57 8.80 1.83
C ALA A 119 0.64 10.04 2.74
N GLU A 120 0.18 9.90 3.99
CA GLU A 120 0.29 10.95 4.99
C GLU A 120 1.73 11.30 5.32
N LEU A 121 2.67 10.36 5.25
CA LEU A 121 4.10 10.64 5.43
C LEU A 121 4.64 11.54 4.30
N LEU A 122 4.22 11.30 3.06
CA LEU A 122 4.71 12.00 1.87
C LEU A 122 4.07 13.37 1.63
N ASP A 123 2.87 13.62 2.19
CA ASP A 123 2.15 14.90 2.08
C ASP A 123 2.65 15.97 3.07
N ARG A 124 3.50 15.57 4.04
CA ARG A 124 4.06 16.44 5.10
C ARG A 124 5.33 17.15 4.64
#